data_AF-A0A1Q8BG50-F1
#
_entry.id   AF-A0A1Q8BG50-F1
#
_cell.length_a   1.000
_cell.length_b   1.000
_cell.length_c   1.000
_cell.angle_alpha   90.00
_cell.angle_beta   90.00
_cell.angle_gamma   90.00
#
_symmetry.space_group_name_H-M   'P 1'
#
loop_
_entity.id
_entity.type
_entity.pdbx_description
1 polymer ?
#
loop_
_entity_poly.entity_id
_entity_poly.type
_entity_poly.pdbx_seq_one_letter_code
_entity_poly.pdbx_strand_id
1 'polypeptide(L)'
;MKTLMKTTERTSLTIACLLFVATALVAPLASATETTSFSGRAFAVSVQTPVTNTLTFADTGQLPPSGGEIDATLLSVQTSVATANVLLATTMGSDSTAESQAAIADLTLLPGSANQITADFLISESIATCTGVSGFSDIANLQLAGRSVTVSTQANQTVTVPSVLTLVINEQIVTPGSITVNALHLTTIDGIQVIVSSASSDISCPPATPPPPVTKDFVTGGGWIPANEGKATFGLVAGFKPHDTTPRVNMVYHNHAAGVEVKATSIDSYGAPSGNTRTFSGKATVNGQSDISYTVTVVDNGEPGAGNDQFSIQLQGYSSSGTLAGGNLEIHT
;
A
#
# COMPACT_ATOMS: atom_id res chain seq x y z
N MET A 1 31.82 -10.95 -91.70
CA MET A 1 32.76 -12.09 -91.72
C MET A 1 34.19 -11.56 -91.78
N LYS A 2 34.88 -11.48 -90.63
CA LYS A 2 36.35 -11.50 -90.50
C LYS A 2 36.72 -11.41 -89.01
N THR A 3 37.29 -12.51 -88.53
CA THR A 3 37.97 -12.70 -87.26
C THR A 3 39.32 -11.94 -87.27
N LEU A 4 39.77 -11.42 -86.13
CA LEU A 4 41.20 -11.18 -85.89
C LEU A 4 41.57 -11.52 -84.44
N MET A 5 42.73 -12.16 -84.31
CA MET A 5 43.31 -12.86 -83.15
C MET A 5 44.22 -11.98 -82.27
N LYS A 6 44.47 -12.49 -81.04
CA LYS A 6 45.67 -12.36 -80.17
C LYS A 6 45.95 -10.95 -79.58
N THR A 7 46.43 -10.79 -78.33
CA THR A 7 47.61 -11.44 -77.73
C THR A 7 47.59 -11.32 -76.19
N THR A 8 48.26 -12.26 -75.52
CA THR A 8 48.50 -12.46 -74.08
C THR A 8 49.56 -11.52 -73.50
N GLU A 9 49.43 -11.10 -72.24
CA GLU A 9 50.57 -10.85 -71.33
C GLU A 9 50.28 -11.33 -69.89
N ARG A 10 51.33 -11.87 -69.25
CA ARG A 10 51.35 -12.54 -67.95
C ARG A 10 51.83 -11.55 -66.88
N THR A 11 51.22 -11.56 -65.69
CA THR A 11 51.72 -10.85 -64.50
C THR A 11 52.00 -11.84 -63.37
N SER A 12 53.22 -11.77 -62.84
CA SER A 12 53.77 -12.65 -61.81
C SER A 12 53.35 -12.24 -60.40
N LEU A 13 53.21 -13.25 -59.54
CA LEU A 13 52.73 -13.24 -58.16
C LEU A 13 53.88 -13.05 -57.15
N THR A 14 53.73 -12.17 -56.16
CA THR A 14 54.57 -12.09 -54.96
C THR A 14 53.71 -12.33 -53.72
N ILE A 15 54.03 -13.38 -52.95
CA ILE A 15 53.33 -13.78 -51.72
C ILE A 15 54.08 -13.20 -50.52
N ALA A 16 53.44 -12.32 -49.74
CA ALA A 16 53.94 -11.83 -48.47
C ALA A 16 53.20 -12.55 -47.31
N CYS A 17 53.96 -13.26 -46.49
CA CYS A 17 53.46 -14.03 -45.34
C CYS A 17 53.28 -13.09 -44.13
N LEU A 18 52.05 -12.74 -43.77
CA LEU A 18 51.75 -11.98 -42.54
C LEU A 18 51.54 -12.92 -41.35
N LEU A 19 52.38 -12.80 -40.32
CA LEU A 19 52.12 -13.37 -38.99
C LEU A 19 50.96 -12.61 -38.33
N PHE A 20 49.86 -13.29 -38.02
CA PHE A 20 48.80 -12.79 -37.13
C PHE A 20 49.16 -13.12 -35.67
N VAL A 21 49.47 -12.10 -34.88
CA VAL A 21 49.52 -12.19 -33.41
C VAL A 21 48.10 -11.95 -32.89
N ALA A 22 47.44 -12.98 -32.37
CA ALA A 22 46.13 -12.85 -31.75
C ALA A 22 46.29 -12.28 -30.33
N THR A 23 46.02 -11.00 -30.16
CA THR A 23 45.85 -10.38 -28.84
C THR A 23 44.48 -10.76 -28.28
N ALA A 24 44.45 -11.60 -27.25
CA ALA A 24 43.23 -11.89 -26.49
C ALA A 24 42.82 -10.61 -25.72
N LEU A 25 41.78 -9.93 -26.19
CA LEU A 25 41.17 -8.82 -25.49
C LEU A 25 40.35 -9.41 -24.32
N VAL A 26 40.93 -9.43 -23.12
CA VAL A 26 40.16 -9.72 -21.90
C VAL A 26 39.32 -8.49 -21.61
N ALA A 27 38.04 -8.51 -22.00
CA ALA A 27 37.10 -7.51 -21.54
C ALA A 27 36.93 -7.67 -20.02
N PRO A 28 37.07 -6.61 -19.21
CA PRO A 28 36.71 -6.71 -17.81
C PRO A 28 35.23 -7.05 -17.72
N LEU A 29 34.89 -8.11 -16.99
CA LEU A 29 33.52 -8.38 -16.57
C LEU A 29 33.09 -7.21 -15.69
N ALA A 30 32.30 -6.29 -16.23
CA ALA A 30 31.59 -5.31 -15.42
C ALA A 30 30.64 -6.11 -14.52
N SER A 31 30.94 -6.17 -13.22
CA SER A 31 29.98 -6.66 -12.25
C SER A 31 28.82 -5.67 -12.24
N ALA A 32 27.62 -6.13 -12.60
CA ALA A 32 26.42 -5.36 -12.33
C ALA A 32 26.36 -5.17 -10.82
N THR A 33 26.45 -3.93 -10.35
CA THR A 33 26.06 -3.62 -8.98
C THR A 33 24.56 -3.84 -8.92
N GLU A 34 24.14 -5.02 -8.49
CA GLU A 34 22.76 -5.19 -8.08
C GLU A 34 22.51 -4.17 -6.97
N THR A 35 21.44 -3.39 -7.12
CA THR A 35 20.99 -2.42 -6.12
C THR A 35 19.74 -2.98 -5.47
N THR A 36 19.47 -2.58 -4.23
CA THR A 36 18.21 -2.95 -3.57
C THR A 36 17.05 -2.54 -4.46
N SER A 37 16.16 -3.50 -4.74
CA SER A 37 14.94 -3.23 -5.49
C SER A 37 13.73 -3.52 -4.63
N PHE A 38 12.72 -2.67 -4.75
CA PHE A 38 11.49 -2.78 -4.00
C PHE A 38 10.34 -3.22 -4.92
N SER A 39 9.35 -3.86 -4.34
CA SER A 39 8.06 -4.09 -4.98
C SER A 39 7.00 -4.15 -3.89
N GLY A 40 5.75 -4.12 -4.29
CA GLY A 40 4.64 -4.10 -3.36
C GLY A 40 3.41 -3.48 -4.00
N ARG A 41 2.28 -3.70 -3.34
CA ARG A 41 0.99 -3.13 -3.72
C ARG A 41 0.05 -3.22 -2.53
N ALA A 42 -0.72 -2.16 -2.33
CA ALA A 42 -1.79 -2.13 -1.36
C ALA A 42 -3.11 -1.78 -2.04
N PHE A 43 -4.21 -2.39 -1.57
CA PHE A 43 -5.55 -1.97 -1.95
C PHE A 43 -6.57 -2.24 -0.84
N ALA A 44 -7.58 -1.38 -0.73
CA ALA A 44 -8.58 -1.50 0.33
C ALA A 44 -9.63 -2.59 0.03
N VAL A 45 -10.13 -2.70 -1.21
CA VAL A 45 -11.06 -3.78 -1.58
C VAL A 45 -10.81 -4.23 -3.02
N SER A 46 -10.74 -5.54 -3.23
CA SER A 46 -10.81 -6.17 -4.55
C SER A 46 -12.00 -7.11 -4.60
N VAL A 47 -12.84 -6.96 -5.62
CA VAL A 47 -14.06 -7.76 -5.85
C VAL A 47 -13.93 -8.49 -7.17
N GLN A 48 -14.12 -9.80 -7.14
CA GLN A 48 -14.28 -10.64 -8.32
C GLN A 48 -15.59 -11.42 -8.22
N THR A 49 -16.36 -11.42 -9.31
CA THR A 49 -17.57 -12.24 -9.45
C THR A 49 -17.44 -13.12 -10.70
N PRO A 50 -18.21 -14.21 -10.84
CA PRO A 50 -18.11 -15.09 -12.01
C PRO A 50 -18.38 -14.42 -13.36
N VAL A 51 -19.07 -13.29 -13.35
CA VAL A 51 -19.55 -12.59 -14.56
C VAL A 51 -18.88 -11.24 -14.78
N THR A 52 -18.06 -10.77 -13.84
CA THR A 52 -17.35 -9.48 -13.96
C THR A 52 -15.84 -9.68 -13.93
N ASN A 53 -15.12 -8.77 -14.59
CA ASN A 53 -13.69 -8.60 -14.32
C ASN A 53 -13.49 -8.18 -12.85
N THR A 54 -12.28 -8.40 -12.35
CA THR A 54 -11.87 -7.93 -11.03
C THR A 54 -11.92 -6.41 -10.96
N LEU A 55 -12.63 -5.88 -9.97
CA LEU A 55 -12.67 -4.45 -9.64
C LEU A 55 -11.86 -4.22 -8.36
N THR A 56 -10.92 -3.29 -8.39
CA THR A 56 -10.09 -2.96 -7.23
C THR A 56 -10.25 -1.47 -6.90
N PHE A 57 -10.42 -1.15 -5.62
CA PHE A 57 -10.70 0.19 -5.12
C PHE A 57 -9.65 0.62 -4.10
N ALA A 58 -9.31 1.92 -4.14
CA ALA A 58 -8.18 2.51 -3.42
C ALA A 58 -6.92 1.66 -3.59
N ASP A 59 -6.42 1.58 -4.82
CA ASP A 59 -5.31 0.73 -5.24
C ASP A 59 -4.09 1.57 -5.55
N THR A 60 -2.96 1.26 -4.92
CA THR A 60 -1.68 1.95 -5.18
C THR A 60 -1.10 1.60 -6.54
N GLY A 61 -1.52 0.48 -7.14
CA GLY A 61 -0.75 -0.15 -8.20
C GLY A 61 0.59 -0.71 -7.67
N GLN A 62 1.45 -1.13 -8.59
CA GLN A 62 2.76 -1.70 -8.25
C GLN A 62 3.76 -0.59 -7.93
N LEU A 63 4.48 -0.76 -6.82
CA LEU A 63 5.62 0.09 -6.47
C LEU A 63 6.75 -0.07 -7.50
N PRO A 64 7.37 1.02 -7.98
CA PRO A 64 8.54 0.94 -8.84
C PRO A 64 9.72 0.23 -8.14
N PRO A 65 10.55 -0.52 -8.89
CA PRO A 65 11.79 -1.12 -8.37
C PRO A 65 12.75 -0.15 -7.68
N SER A 66 12.72 1.12 -8.07
CA SER A 66 13.51 2.19 -7.45
C SER A 66 13.01 2.62 -6.07
N GLY A 67 11.86 2.12 -5.61
CA GLY A 67 11.19 2.56 -4.41
C GLY A 67 10.38 3.84 -4.63
N GLY A 68 10.25 4.63 -3.58
CA GLY A 68 9.34 5.78 -3.50
C GLY A 68 8.12 5.45 -2.66
N GLU A 69 7.05 6.21 -2.84
CA GLU A 69 5.77 5.99 -2.16
C GLU A 69 4.61 6.26 -3.12
N ILE A 70 3.59 5.42 -3.05
CA ILE A 70 2.33 5.56 -3.78
C ILE A 70 1.19 5.31 -2.80
N ASP A 71 0.19 6.18 -2.82
CA ASP A 71 -1.01 6.06 -2.00
C ASP A 71 -2.29 6.13 -2.86
N ALA A 72 -3.38 5.61 -2.30
CA ALA A 72 -4.72 5.75 -2.84
C ALA A 72 -5.74 5.83 -1.71
N THR A 73 -6.67 6.77 -1.81
CA THR A 73 -7.79 6.89 -0.86
C THR A 73 -9.12 7.04 -1.56
N LEU A 74 -10.19 6.59 -0.89
CA LEU A 74 -11.56 6.75 -1.37
C LEU A 74 -12.51 6.92 -0.18
N LEU A 75 -13.45 7.86 -0.26
CA LEU A 75 -14.41 8.08 0.84
C LEU A 75 -15.41 6.93 0.99
N SER A 76 -15.81 6.30 -0.10
CA SER A 76 -16.78 5.21 -0.10
C SER A 76 -16.70 4.35 -1.34
N VAL A 77 -17.03 3.07 -1.21
CA VAL A 77 -17.25 2.14 -2.31
C VAL A 77 -18.62 1.49 -2.18
N GLN A 78 -19.29 1.26 -3.30
CA GLN A 78 -20.52 0.47 -3.36
C GLN A 78 -20.54 -0.39 -4.61
N THR A 79 -20.68 -1.69 -4.42
CA THR A 79 -20.86 -2.71 -5.46
C THR A 79 -22.04 -3.60 -5.09
N SER A 80 -22.35 -4.61 -5.91
CA SER A 80 -23.38 -5.61 -5.57
C SER A 80 -22.99 -6.52 -4.41
N VAL A 81 -21.70 -6.65 -4.08
CA VAL A 81 -21.19 -7.61 -3.09
C VAL A 81 -20.39 -6.97 -1.95
N ALA A 82 -20.07 -5.68 -2.03
CA ALA A 82 -19.29 -4.97 -1.03
C ALA A 82 -19.70 -3.49 -0.96
N THR A 83 -19.88 -2.98 0.25
CA THR A 83 -19.98 -1.55 0.56
C THR A 83 -19.04 -1.21 1.70
N ALA A 84 -18.41 -0.03 1.67
CA ALA A 84 -17.53 0.42 2.74
C ALA A 84 -17.26 1.93 2.66
N ASN A 85 -16.70 2.49 3.74
CA ASN A 85 -16.29 3.88 3.87
C ASN A 85 -14.80 4.00 4.22
N VAL A 86 -14.21 5.17 3.97
CA VAL A 86 -12.85 5.55 4.38
C VAL A 86 -11.82 4.46 4.02
N LEU A 87 -11.53 4.34 2.72
CA LEU A 87 -10.56 3.41 2.17
C LEU A 87 -9.20 4.12 2.07
N LEU A 88 -8.15 3.45 2.55
CA LEU A 88 -6.76 3.86 2.44
C LEU A 88 -5.93 2.68 1.92
N ALA A 89 -4.98 2.97 1.05
CA ALA A 89 -3.88 2.10 0.72
C ALA A 89 -2.61 2.93 0.52
N THR A 90 -1.49 2.44 1.04
CA THR A 90 -0.17 3.05 0.85
C THR A 90 0.84 1.94 0.65
N THR A 91 1.76 2.13 -0.28
CA THR A 91 2.90 1.26 -0.51
C THR A 91 4.14 2.12 -0.71
N MET A 92 5.24 1.74 -0.06
CA MET A 92 6.50 2.45 -0.15
C MET A 92 7.69 1.50 -0.13
N GLY A 93 8.81 2.01 -0.63
CA GLY A 93 10.10 1.34 -0.57
C GLY A 93 11.20 2.38 -0.48
N SER A 94 12.02 2.27 0.56
CA SER A 94 13.19 3.12 0.74
C SER A 94 14.17 2.42 1.67
N ASP A 95 15.44 2.83 1.61
CA ASP A 95 16.49 2.27 2.45
C ASP A 95 16.50 0.72 2.34
N SER A 96 16.38 -0.02 3.45
CA SER A 96 16.36 -1.49 3.45
C SER A 96 14.97 -2.06 3.74
N THR A 97 13.91 -1.30 3.42
CA THR A 97 12.52 -1.64 3.80
C THR A 97 11.53 -1.35 2.66
N ALA A 98 10.69 -2.34 2.35
CA ALA A 98 9.44 -2.17 1.64
C ALA A 98 8.27 -2.34 2.60
N GLU A 99 7.30 -1.43 2.56
CA GLU A 99 6.17 -1.40 3.47
C GLU A 99 4.88 -1.12 2.71
N SER A 100 3.81 -1.82 3.08
CA SER A 100 2.48 -1.57 2.57
C SER A 100 1.47 -1.61 3.71
N GLN A 101 0.46 -0.77 3.60
CA GLN A 101 -0.66 -0.70 4.52
C GLN A 101 -1.96 -0.50 3.75
N ALA A 102 -3.03 -1.17 4.18
CA ALA A 102 -4.37 -0.94 3.66
C ALA A 102 -5.38 -0.93 4.81
N ALA A 103 -6.28 0.04 4.79
CA ALA A 103 -7.29 0.20 5.83
C ALA A 103 -8.66 0.53 5.23
N ILE A 104 -9.71 0.13 5.95
CA ILE A 104 -11.10 0.38 5.56
C ILE A 104 -12.01 0.48 6.79
N ALA A 105 -13.06 1.28 6.69
CA ALA A 105 -14.09 1.42 7.70
C ALA A 105 -15.47 0.94 7.22
N ASP A 106 -16.30 0.51 8.16
CA ASP A 106 -17.73 0.19 7.96
C ASP A 106 -17.99 -0.74 6.77
N LEU A 107 -17.24 -1.82 6.74
CA LEU A 107 -17.34 -2.85 5.73
C LEU A 107 -18.67 -3.59 5.87
N THR A 108 -19.35 -3.78 4.74
CA THR A 108 -20.39 -4.80 4.57
C THR A 108 -20.11 -5.60 3.31
N LEU A 109 -19.93 -6.91 3.46
CA LEU A 109 -19.88 -7.87 2.35
C LEU A 109 -21.19 -8.63 2.24
N LEU A 110 -21.54 -8.99 1.02
CA LEU A 110 -22.78 -9.70 0.67
C LEU A 110 -24.03 -9.00 1.25
N PRO A 111 -24.22 -7.68 0.98
CA PRO A 111 -25.27 -6.89 1.60
C PRO A 111 -26.67 -7.47 1.36
N GLY A 112 -27.46 -7.60 2.42
CA GLY A 112 -28.82 -8.14 2.36
C GLY A 112 -28.91 -9.67 2.22
N SER A 113 -27.78 -10.38 2.17
CA SER A 113 -27.78 -11.85 2.17
C SER A 113 -27.88 -12.42 3.59
N ALA A 114 -28.30 -13.68 3.71
CA ALA A 114 -28.30 -14.40 4.99
C ALA A 114 -26.88 -14.61 5.57
N ASN A 115 -25.84 -14.43 4.77
CA ASN A 115 -24.43 -14.60 5.15
C ASN A 115 -23.67 -13.26 5.08
N GLN A 116 -24.37 -12.14 5.29
CA GLN A 116 -23.76 -10.82 5.34
C GLN A 116 -22.60 -10.82 6.36
N ILE A 117 -21.48 -10.22 5.97
CA ILE A 117 -20.32 -10.01 6.83
C ILE A 117 -20.19 -8.52 7.06
N THR A 118 -20.05 -8.10 8.30
CA THR A 118 -19.80 -6.70 8.65
C THR A 118 -18.57 -6.58 9.52
N ALA A 119 -17.83 -5.48 9.39
CA ALA A 119 -16.75 -5.13 10.30
C ALA A 119 -16.64 -3.61 10.39
N ASP A 120 -16.34 -3.13 11.59
CA ASP A 120 -16.34 -1.71 11.88
C ASP A 120 -15.09 -1.01 11.33
N PHE A 121 -13.96 -1.72 11.35
CA PHE A 121 -12.66 -1.25 10.88
C PHE A 121 -11.76 -2.45 10.61
N LEU A 122 -10.96 -2.38 9.56
CA LEU A 122 -9.96 -3.39 9.23
C LEU A 122 -8.70 -2.73 8.70
N ILE A 123 -7.54 -3.15 9.19
CA ILE A 123 -6.24 -2.73 8.70
C ILE A 123 -5.35 -3.96 8.49
N SER A 124 -4.52 -3.90 7.47
CA SER A 124 -3.45 -4.86 7.20
C SER A 124 -2.15 -4.10 6.99
N GLU A 125 -1.05 -4.65 7.49
CA GLU A 125 0.28 -4.12 7.28
C GLU A 125 1.24 -5.24 6.90
N SER A 126 2.14 -4.93 5.97
CA SER A 126 3.18 -5.83 5.50
C SER A 126 4.50 -5.09 5.41
N ILE A 127 5.55 -5.67 6.00
CA ILE A 127 6.90 -5.12 6.00
C ILE A 127 7.84 -6.20 5.47
N ALA A 128 8.64 -5.84 4.47
CA ALA A 128 9.74 -6.66 3.97
C ALA A 128 11.06 -5.89 4.14
N THR A 129 12.00 -6.50 4.84
CA THR A 129 13.35 -5.98 5.03
C THR A 129 14.37 -6.92 4.41
N CYS A 130 15.61 -6.46 4.25
CA CYS A 130 16.71 -7.32 3.82
C CYS A 130 16.98 -8.52 4.75
N THR A 131 16.42 -8.54 5.97
CA THR A 131 16.65 -9.60 6.96
C THR A 131 15.44 -10.51 7.19
N GLY A 132 14.28 -10.16 6.65
CA GLY A 132 13.05 -10.91 6.90
C GLY A 132 11.81 -10.07 6.65
N VAL A 133 10.68 -10.73 6.82
CA VAL A 133 9.36 -10.14 6.61
C VAL A 133 8.51 -10.26 7.86
N SER A 134 7.61 -9.30 8.05
CA SER A 134 6.62 -9.29 9.12
C SER A 134 5.32 -8.70 8.61
N GLY A 135 4.21 -9.05 9.25
CA GLY A 135 2.93 -8.50 8.89
C GLY A 135 1.87 -8.85 9.92
N PHE A 136 0.84 -8.02 9.97
CA PHE A 136 -0.29 -8.22 10.87
C PHE A 136 -1.56 -7.61 10.26
N SER A 137 -2.69 -7.95 10.86
CA SER A 137 -3.95 -7.24 10.62
C SER A 137 -4.68 -7.06 11.94
N ASP A 138 -5.49 -6.01 12.02
CA ASP A 138 -6.40 -5.74 13.12
C ASP A 138 -7.81 -5.49 12.58
N ILE A 139 -8.81 -6.01 13.28
CA ILE A 139 -10.20 -6.07 12.82
C ILE A 139 -11.14 -5.81 13.99
N ALA A 140 -11.88 -4.72 13.91
CA ALA A 140 -12.88 -4.35 14.91
C ALA A 140 -14.27 -4.89 14.55
N ASN A 141 -14.93 -5.51 15.53
CA ASN A 141 -16.34 -5.92 15.49
C ASN A 141 -16.72 -6.76 14.24
N LEU A 142 -15.91 -7.76 13.89
CA LEU A 142 -16.25 -8.69 12.81
C LEU A 142 -17.49 -9.50 13.16
N GLN A 143 -18.47 -9.52 12.25
CA GLN A 143 -19.69 -10.31 12.37
C GLN A 143 -19.97 -11.06 11.07
N LEU A 144 -20.53 -12.26 11.19
CA LEU A 144 -21.03 -13.08 10.09
C LEU A 144 -22.46 -13.50 10.41
N ALA A 145 -23.39 -13.21 9.49
CA ALA A 145 -24.82 -13.47 9.68
C ALA A 145 -25.37 -12.88 11.00
N GLY A 146 -24.90 -11.68 11.37
CA GLY A 146 -25.28 -10.99 12.60
C GLY A 146 -24.72 -11.59 13.90
N ARG A 147 -23.77 -12.53 13.81
CA ARG A 147 -23.08 -13.10 14.97
C ARG A 147 -21.62 -12.65 14.98
N SER A 148 -21.14 -12.21 16.14
CA SER A 148 -19.73 -11.86 16.33
C SER A 148 -18.81 -13.04 16.02
N VAL A 149 -17.74 -12.76 15.30
CA VAL A 149 -16.65 -13.68 15.00
C VAL A 149 -15.46 -13.28 15.84
N THR A 150 -14.94 -14.21 16.66
CA THR A 150 -13.72 -13.96 17.43
C THR A 150 -12.52 -13.93 16.50
N VAL A 151 -11.83 -12.78 16.45
CA VAL A 151 -10.57 -12.61 15.73
C VAL A 151 -9.41 -13.00 16.65
N SER A 152 -8.60 -13.97 16.23
CA SER A 152 -7.41 -14.41 16.97
C SER A 152 -6.17 -13.67 16.49
N THR A 153 -5.05 -13.84 17.22
CA THR A 153 -3.74 -13.30 16.82
C THR A 153 -3.01 -14.18 15.81
N GLN A 154 -3.55 -15.36 15.45
CA GLN A 154 -2.89 -16.28 14.53
C GLN A 154 -3.12 -15.84 13.08
N ALA A 155 -2.12 -16.07 12.23
CA ALA A 155 -2.28 -15.94 10.80
C ALA A 155 -3.20 -17.03 10.24
N ASN A 156 -3.91 -16.71 9.15
CA ASN A 156 -4.71 -17.63 8.36
C ASN A 156 -5.87 -18.30 9.13
N GLN A 157 -6.48 -17.58 10.07
CA GLN A 157 -7.66 -18.09 10.77
C GLN A 157 -8.81 -18.27 9.78
N THR A 158 -9.42 -19.45 9.74
CA THR A 158 -10.51 -19.74 8.80
C THR A 158 -11.86 -19.86 9.50
N VAL A 159 -12.88 -19.20 8.95
CA VAL A 159 -14.29 -19.35 9.31
C VAL A 159 -15.04 -19.87 8.10
N THR A 160 -15.72 -21.01 8.24
CA THR A 160 -16.48 -21.62 7.14
C THR A 160 -17.96 -21.69 7.46
N VAL A 161 -18.78 -21.42 6.45
CA VAL A 161 -20.19 -21.83 6.41
C VAL A 161 -20.27 -22.98 5.41
N PRO A 162 -20.49 -24.22 5.87
CA PRO A 162 -20.46 -25.39 4.99
C PRO A 162 -21.30 -25.21 3.75
N SER A 163 -20.71 -25.49 2.58
CA SER A 163 -21.34 -25.38 1.27
C SER A 163 -21.78 -23.96 0.86
N VAL A 164 -21.32 -22.92 1.55
CA VAL A 164 -21.71 -21.53 1.27
C VAL A 164 -20.49 -20.65 1.06
N LEU A 165 -19.61 -20.53 2.06
CA LEU A 165 -18.45 -19.65 1.99
C LEU A 165 -17.31 -20.06 2.93
N THR A 166 -16.13 -19.55 2.62
CA THR A 166 -14.94 -19.55 3.44
C THR A 166 -14.47 -18.11 3.61
N LEU A 167 -14.23 -17.70 4.83
CA LEU A 167 -13.62 -16.42 5.19
C LEU A 167 -12.28 -16.70 5.86
N VAL A 168 -11.18 -16.28 5.25
CA VAL A 168 -9.86 -16.29 5.86
C VAL A 168 -9.62 -14.92 6.48
N ILE A 169 -9.23 -14.92 7.75
CA ILE A 169 -8.95 -13.75 8.58
C ILE A 169 -7.45 -13.71 8.82
N ASN A 170 -6.85 -12.51 8.70
CA ASN A 170 -5.41 -12.30 8.83
C ASN A 170 -4.64 -13.27 7.91
N GLU A 171 -5.03 -13.32 6.63
CA GLU A 171 -4.37 -14.19 5.66
C GLU A 171 -2.95 -13.67 5.43
N GLN A 172 -1.94 -14.47 5.75
CA GLN A 172 -0.54 -14.14 5.53
C GLN A 172 0.08 -15.16 4.59
N ILE A 173 0.56 -14.66 3.45
CA ILE A 173 1.26 -15.43 2.42
C ILE A 173 2.71 -14.97 2.44
N VAL A 174 3.60 -15.82 2.94
CA VAL A 174 5.02 -15.51 3.13
C VAL A 174 5.86 -16.27 2.10
N THR A 175 6.72 -15.54 1.40
CA THR A 175 7.77 -16.07 0.53
C THR A 175 9.12 -15.44 0.92
N PRO A 176 10.26 -15.98 0.46
CA PRO A 176 11.55 -15.35 0.74
C PRO A 176 11.59 -13.90 0.20
N GLY A 177 11.76 -12.93 1.09
CA GLY A 177 11.84 -11.50 0.73
C GLY A 177 10.50 -10.81 0.48
N SER A 178 9.36 -11.52 0.58
CA SER A 178 8.04 -10.93 0.38
C SER A 178 6.98 -11.49 1.31
N ILE A 179 6.01 -10.65 1.63
CA ILE A 179 4.82 -11.01 2.38
C ILE A 179 3.61 -10.30 1.78
N THR A 180 2.47 -11.00 1.74
CA THR A 180 1.16 -10.39 1.52
C THR A 180 0.27 -10.67 2.71
N VAL A 181 -0.36 -9.63 3.23
CA VAL A 181 -1.34 -9.70 4.31
C VAL A 181 -2.68 -9.20 3.82
N ASN A 182 -3.72 -10.01 3.96
CA ASN A 182 -5.10 -9.60 3.75
C ASN A 182 -5.83 -9.64 5.09
N ALA A 183 -6.50 -8.56 5.48
CA ALA A 183 -7.32 -8.58 6.69
C ALA A 183 -8.45 -9.60 6.55
N LEU A 184 -9.16 -9.59 5.41
CA LEU A 184 -10.14 -10.61 5.05
C LEU A 184 -9.95 -11.10 3.61
N HIS A 185 -10.15 -12.40 3.42
CA HIS A 185 -10.29 -13.03 2.12
C HIS A 185 -11.52 -13.94 2.12
N LEU A 186 -12.58 -13.48 1.46
CA LEU A 186 -13.84 -14.19 1.28
C LEU A 186 -13.83 -14.95 -0.04
N THR A 187 -14.19 -16.23 0.01
CA THR A 187 -14.54 -17.05 -1.15
C THR A 187 -15.91 -17.69 -0.93
N THR A 188 -16.80 -17.56 -1.90
CA THR A 188 -18.14 -18.20 -1.86
C THR A 188 -18.21 -19.37 -2.83
N ILE A 189 -19.16 -20.29 -2.60
CA ILE A 189 -19.40 -21.43 -3.49
C ILE A 189 -19.81 -21.02 -4.89
N ASP A 190 -20.46 -19.86 -5.02
CA ASP A 190 -20.91 -19.29 -6.30
C ASP A 190 -19.76 -18.59 -7.04
N GLY A 191 -18.53 -18.64 -6.55
CA GLY A 191 -17.35 -18.10 -7.22
C GLY A 191 -17.12 -16.59 -7.02
N ILE A 192 -17.83 -15.95 -6.08
CA ILE A 192 -17.47 -14.59 -5.61
C ILE A 192 -16.21 -14.70 -4.75
N GLN A 193 -15.23 -13.85 -5.03
CA GLN A 193 -14.04 -13.62 -4.23
C GLN A 193 -13.96 -12.15 -3.84
N VAL A 194 -13.73 -11.87 -2.56
CA VAL A 194 -13.48 -10.50 -2.08
C VAL A 194 -12.25 -10.50 -1.19
N ILE A 195 -11.29 -9.64 -1.50
CA ILE A 195 -10.11 -9.39 -0.66
C ILE A 195 -10.27 -7.99 -0.08
N VAL A 196 -10.11 -7.86 1.23
CA VAL A 196 -10.28 -6.59 1.97
C VAL A 196 -9.03 -6.30 2.77
N SER A 197 -8.59 -5.04 2.69
CA SER A 197 -7.34 -4.52 3.24
C SER A 197 -6.19 -5.45 2.90
N SER A 198 -5.68 -5.34 1.67
CA SER A 198 -4.54 -6.11 1.18
C SER A 198 -3.30 -5.23 1.18
N ALA A 199 -2.24 -5.72 1.81
CA ALA A 199 -0.91 -5.10 1.83
C ALA A 199 0.13 -6.13 1.39
N SER A 200 0.89 -5.81 0.35
CA SER A 200 1.97 -6.66 -0.17
C SER A 200 3.27 -5.89 -0.21
N SER A 201 4.34 -6.48 0.32
CA SER A 201 5.69 -5.90 0.31
C SER A 201 6.70 -6.93 -0.16
N ASP A 202 7.65 -6.47 -0.97
CA ASP A 202 8.73 -7.27 -1.53
C ASP A 202 10.00 -6.43 -1.57
N ILE A 203 11.11 -7.02 -1.14
CA ILE A 203 12.43 -6.43 -1.27
C ILE A 203 13.44 -7.49 -1.72
N SER A 204 14.22 -7.14 -2.73
CA SER A 204 15.41 -7.90 -3.13
C SER A 204 16.65 -7.12 -2.73
N CYS A 205 17.45 -7.71 -1.85
CA CYS A 205 18.69 -7.12 -1.36
C CYS A 205 19.88 -7.91 -1.87
N PRO A 206 20.70 -7.33 -2.76
CA PRO A 206 21.92 -7.97 -3.21
C PRO A 206 22.95 -8.03 -2.08
N PRO A 207 23.87 -9.00 -2.11
CA PRO A 207 24.93 -9.11 -1.10
C PRO A 207 26.01 -8.05 -1.29
N ALA A 208 25.72 -6.80 -0.95
CA ALA A 208 26.68 -5.72 -0.65
C ALA A 208 25.94 -4.43 -0.25
N THR A 209 26.47 -3.76 0.79
CA THR A 209 26.18 -2.40 1.32
C THR A 209 24.71 -1.92 1.31
N PRO A 210 24.14 -1.57 2.49
CA PRO A 210 22.84 -0.94 2.57
C PRO A 210 22.73 0.26 1.60
N PRO A 211 21.60 0.41 0.89
CA PRO A 211 21.40 1.57 0.02
C PRO A 211 21.50 2.88 0.85
N PRO A 212 21.88 3.99 0.20
CA PRO A 212 22.00 5.28 0.89
C PRO A 212 20.68 5.69 1.51
N PRO A 213 20.68 6.26 2.73
CA PRO A 213 19.46 6.78 3.35
C PRO A 213 18.78 7.84 2.48
N VAL A 214 17.46 7.73 2.33
CA VAL A 214 16.65 8.73 1.62
C VAL A 214 16.03 9.70 2.63
N THR A 215 16.22 11.01 2.41
CA THR A 215 15.53 12.04 3.19
C THR A 215 14.03 11.96 2.97
N LYS A 216 13.28 11.81 4.06
CA LYS A 216 11.82 11.79 4.12
C LYS A 216 11.36 12.30 5.49
N ASP A 217 10.14 12.78 5.58
CA ASP A 217 9.47 13.09 6.84
C ASP A 217 7.96 13.12 6.62
N PHE A 218 7.30 11.99 6.84
CA PHE A 218 5.87 11.86 6.63
C PHE A 218 5.23 10.84 7.57
N VAL A 219 3.90 10.88 7.65
CA VAL A 219 3.08 9.93 8.40
C VAL A 219 2.20 9.12 7.44
N THR A 220 2.04 7.83 7.74
CA THR A 220 1.00 6.96 7.19
C THR A 220 0.08 6.50 8.33
N GLY A 221 -1.13 6.10 8.01
CA GLY A 221 -1.96 5.41 8.99
C GLY A 221 -3.44 5.47 8.71
N GLY A 222 -4.14 4.50 9.27
CA GLY A 222 -5.60 4.44 9.28
C GLY A 222 -6.09 3.95 10.62
N GLY A 223 -7.25 4.41 11.03
CA GLY A 223 -7.79 4.05 12.34
C GLY A 223 -9.12 4.69 12.63
N TRP A 224 -9.54 4.52 13.89
CA TRP A 224 -10.71 5.21 14.40
C TRP A 224 -10.50 5.65 15.85
N ILE A 225 -11.14 6.78 16.18
CA ILE A 225 -11.22 7.31 17.53
C ILE A 225 -12.67 7.27 18.01
N PRO A 226 -12.91 7.06 19.31
CA PRO A 226 -14.22 7.31 19.90
C PRO A 226 -14.65 8.76 19.64
N ALA A 227 -15.91 8.95 19.28
CA ALA A 227 -16.52 10.26 19.09
C ALA A 227 -17.81 10.37 19.92
N ASN A 228 -18.33 11.59 20.09
CA ASN A 228 -19.62 11.77 20.75
C ASN A 228 -20.69 10.93 20.03
N GLU A 229 -21.31 10.01 20.77
CA GLU A 229 -22.38 9.13 20.27
C GLU A 229 -21.98 8.24 19.06
N GLY A 230 -20.69 7.95 18.88
CA GLY A 230 -20.22 7.06 17.81
C GLY A 230 -18.71 6.96 17.70
N LYS A 231 -18.23 6.87 16.46
CA LYS A 231 -16.82 6.79 16.11
C LYS A 231 -16.51 7.75 14.97
N ALA A 232 -15.24 8.14 14.87
CA ALA A 232 -14.72 8.79 13.70
C ALA A 232 -13.56 7.97 13.12
N THR A 233 -13.65 7.65 11.84
CA THR A 233 -12.70 6.83 11.10
C THR A 233 -11.89 7.70 10.16
N PHE A 234 -10.62 7.39 9.99
CA PHE A 234 -9.73 8.12 9.11
C PHE A 234 -8.74 7.21 8.41
N GLY A 235 -8.22 7.68 7.28
CA GLY A 235 -7.05 7.15 6.60
C GLY A 235 -6.26 8.33 6.06
N LEU A 236 -4.94 8.34 6.27
CA LEU A 236 -4.11 9.46 5.90
C LEU A 236 -2.72 9.03 5.45
N VAL A 237 -2.20 9.84 4.54
CA VAL A 237 -0.80 9.93 4.21
C VAL A 237 -0.45 11.41 4.15
N ALA A 238 0.57 11.88 4.88
CA ALA A 238 0.88 13.31 4.93
C ALA A 238 2.35 13.60 5.22
N GLY A 239 3.00 14.47 4.43
CA GLY A 239 4.35 14.97 4.69
C GLY A 239 5.28 14.92 3.47
N PHE A 240 6.58 15.04 3.73
CA PHE A 240 7.66 14.97 2.75
C PHE A 240 7.96 13.50 2.40
N LYS A 241 7.47 13.05 1.26
CA LYS A 241 7.70 11.67 0.77
C LYS A 241 9.17 11.48 0.37
N PRO A 242 9.63 10.22 0.18
CA PRO A 242 10.99 9.97 -0.27
C PRO A 242 11.34 10.79 -1.52
N HIS A 243 12.43 11.56 -1.44
CA HIS A 243 12.91 12.47 -2.49
C HIS A 243 12.07 13.73 -2.78
N ASP A 244 11.00 13.98 -2.03
CA ASP A 244 10.19 15.19 -2.20
C ASP A 244 10.68 16.35 -1.32
N THR A 245 10.58 17.56 -1.86
CA THR A 245 10.90 18.80 -1.15
C THR A 245 9.65 19.60 -0.76
N THR A 246 8.47 19.11 -1.13
CA THR A 246 7.16 19.74 -0.84
C THR A 246 6.26 18.69 -0.19
N PRO A 247 5.60 19.00 0.92
CA PRO A 247 4.77 18.03 1.60
C PRO A 247 3.47 17.80 0.80
N ARG A 248 3.04 16.54 0.72
CA ARG A 248 1.77 16.14 0.09
C ARG A 248 0.85 15.50 1.12
N VAL A 249 -0.45 15.53 0.85
CA VAL A 249 -1.45 14.82 1.66
C VAL A 249 -2.43 14.09 0.77
N ASN A 250 -2.84 12.92 1.25
CA ASN A 250 -4.09 12.31 0.89
C ASN A 250 -4.76 11.80 2.16
N MET A 251 -5.87 12.43 2.55
CA MET A 251 -6.59 12.07 3.77
C MET A 251 -8.08 11.99 3.52
N VAL A 252 -8.68 10.95 4.09
CA VAL A 252 -10.12 10.77 4.22
C VAL A 252 -10.48 10.64 5.70
N TYR A 253 -11.56 11.26 6.11
CA TYR A 253 -12.09 11.20 7.47
C TYR A 253 -13.62 11.17 7.42
N HIS A 254 -14.23 10.40 8.31
CA HIS A 254 -15.68 10.36 8.47
C HIS A 254 -16.03 10.20 9.95
N ASN A 255 -16.71 11.20 10.52
CA ASN A 255 -17.44 11.04 11.78
C ASN A 255 -18.88 10.63 11.48
N HIS A 256 -19.20 9.39 11.84
CA HIS A 256 -20.46 8.73 11.51
C HIS A 256 -21.66 9.31 12.27
N ALA A 257 -21.45 9.72 13.52
CA ALA A 257 -22.50 10.29 14.34
C ALA A 257 -22.79 11.75 13.96
N ALA A 258 -21.73 12.52 13.69
CA ALA A 258 -21.85 13.93 13.30
C ALA A 258 -22.13 14.14 11.80
N GLY A 259 -21.99 13.09 10.98
CA GLY A 259 -22.09 13.20 9.51
C GLY A 259 -21.05 14.14 8.92
N VAL A 260 -19.82 14.12 9.45
CA VAL A 260 -18.72 14.98 8.98
C VAL A 260 -17.75 14.14 8.15
N GLU A 261 -17.78 14.34 6.85
CA GLU A 261 -16.86 13.77 5.87
C GLU A 261 -15.82 14.82 5.46
N VAL A 262 -14.54 14.44 5.46
CA VAL A 262 -13.43 15.31 5.04
C VAL A 262 -12.57 14.56 4.04
N LYS A 263 -12.23 15.23 2.94
CA LYS A 263 -11.16 14.82 2.02
C LYS A 263 -10.15 15.94 1.87
N ALA A 264 -8.91 15.72 2.31
CA ALA A 264 -7.81 16.67 2.16
C ALA A 264 -6.81 16.21 1.11
N THR A 265 -6.40 17.15 0.25
CA THR A 265 -5.45 16.91 -0.85
C THR A 265 -4.40 18.02 -0.97
N SER A 266 -4.32 18.94 0.01
CA SER A 266 -3.34 20.03 0.03
C SER A 266 -2.79 20.26 1.43
N ILE A 267 -1.50 20.59 1.53
CA ILE A 267 -0.83 21.00 2.75
C ILE A 267 -0.34 22.44 2.57
N ASP A 268 -0.78 23.34 3.44
CA ASP A 268 -0.29 24.71 3.57
C ASP A 268 0.84 24.80 4.61
N SER A 269 0.80 23.97 5.65
CA SER A 269 1.90 23.84 6.61
C SER A 269 2.04 22.42 7.13
N TYR A 270 3.29 21.99 7.33
CA TYR A 270 3.66 20.72 7.93
C TYR A 270 4.78 20.96 8.94
N GLY A 271 4.69 20.33 10.10
CA GLY A 271 5.70 20.44 11.14
C GLY A 271 5.83 19.17 11.97
N ALA A 272 7.01 19.02 12.56
CA ALA A 272 7.37 17.95 13.50
C ALA A 272 7.61 18.55 14.90
N PRO A 273 6.54 18.75 15.72
CA PRO A 273 6.70 19.31 17.06
C PRO A 273 7.60 18.48 17.98
N SER A 274 7.67 17.16 17.76
CA SER A 274 8.56 16.22 18.43
C SER A 274 8.90 15.07 17.47
N GLY A 275 9.80 14.17 17.85
CA GLY A 275 10.18 13.00 17.03
C GLY A 275 8.98 12.15 16.62
N ASN A 276 7.99 12.02 17.51
CA ASN A 276 6.85 11.14 17.36
C ASN A 276 5.52 11.87 17.08
N THR A 277 5.55 13.17 16.78
CA THR A 277 4.35 13.97 16.50
C THR A 277 4.49 14.67 15.16
N ARG A 278 3.42 14.67 14.37
CA ARG A 278 3.29 15.51 13.17
C ARG A 278 2.02 16.34 13.22
N THR A 279 2.13 17.58 12.78
CA THR A 279 0.98 18.48 12.63
C THR A 279 0.99 19.06 11.23
N PHE A 280 -0.14 19.00 10.55
CA PHE A 280 -0.30 19.56 9.22
C PHE A 280 -1.65 20.24 9.06
N SER A 281 -1.70 21.27 8.25
CA SER A 281 -2.91 22.01 7.93
C SER A 281 -2.96 22.35 6.45
N GLY A 282 -4.17 22.61 5.95
CA GLY A 282 -4.38 22.93 4.55
C GLY A 282 -5.85 23.15 4.22
N LYS A 283 -6.20 22.90 2.95
CA LYS A 283 -7.57 22.94 2.44
C LYS A 283 -8.12 21.55 2.16
N ALA A 284 -9.37 21.35 2.54
CA ALA A 284 -10.12 20.12 2.35
C ALA A 284 -11.51 20.38 1.76
N THR A 285 -12.08 19.34 1.18
CA THR A 285 -13.52 19.24 0.94
C THR A 285 -14.19 18.66 2.17
N VAL A 286 -15.14 19.37 2.76
CA VAL A 286 -15.91 18.94 3.94
C VAL A 286 -17.38 18.86 3.57
N ASN A 287 -18.01 17.68 3.70
CA ASN A 287 -19.41 17.44 3.33
C ASN A 287 -19.76 17.96 1.91
N GLY A 288 -18.84 17.77 0.96
CA GLY A 288 -18.98 18.24 -0.43
C GLY A 288 -18.64 19.72 -0.66
N GLN A 289 -18.35 20.50 0.38
CA GLN A 289 -17.92 21.90 0.25
C GLN A 289 -16.39 22.02 0.26
N SER A 290 -15.81 22.57 -0.80
CA SER A 290 -14.36 22.77 -0.95
C SER A 290 -13.83 23.98 -0.17
N ASP A 291 -12.50 24.08 -0.10
CA ASP A 291 -11.73 25.19 0.48
C ASP A 291 -11.91 25.45 1.99
N ILE A 292 -12.36 24.43 2.73
CA ILE A 292 -12.45 24.48 4.18
C ILE A 292 -11.08 24.20 4.80
N SER A 293 -10.66 25.08 5.71
CA SER A 293 -9.41 24.91 6.45
C SER A 293 -9.52 23.76 7.46
N TYR A 294 -8.46 22.96 7.52
CA TYR A 294 -8.31 21.90 8.50
C TYR A 294 -6.92 21.95 9.15
N THR A 295 -6.83 21.45 10.38
CA THR A 295 -5.57 21.11 11.06
C THR A 295 -5.69 19.70 11.60
N VAL A 296 -4.68 18.87 11.36
CA VAL A 296 -4.56 17.53 11.90
C VAL A 296 -3.27 17.41 12.70
N THR A 297 -3.35 16.75 13.84
CA THR A 297 -2.20 16.33 14.65
C THR A 297 -2.29 14.83 14.86
N VAL A 298 -1.17 14.16 14.64
CA VAL A 298 -0.98 12.73 14.85
C VAL A 298 0.18 12.52 15.81
N VAL A 299 0.05 11.53 16.69
CA VAL A 299 1.11 11.09 17.60
C VAL A 299 1.24 9.58 17.46
N ASP A 300 2.39 9.14 17.01
CA ASP A 300 2.80 7.74 16.96
C ASP A 300 3.46 7.41 18.31
N ASN A 301 2.89 6.48 19.08
CA ASN A 301 3.41 6.07 20.38
C ASN A 301 3.83 4.59 20.39
N GLY A 302 4.03 4.00 19.21
CA GLY A 302 4.53 2.64 19.02
C GLY A 302 3.44 1.60 18.73
N GLU A 303 3.91 0.41 18.35
CA GLU A 303 3.06 -0.64 17.77
C GLU A 303 2.67 -1.71 18.82
N PRO A 304 1.43 -2.22 18.80
CA PRO A 304 0.34 -1.83 17.90
C PRO A 304 -0.22 -0.44 18.26
N GLY A 305 -0.58 0.36 17.25
CA GLY A 305 -1.08 1.73 17.47
C GLY A 305 -2.40 1.81 18.25
N ALA A 306 -3.23 0.77 18.21
CA ALA A 306 -4.47 0.70 18.99
C ALA A 306 -4.20 0.81 20.51
N GLY A 307 -4.80 1.82 21.16
CA GLY A 307 -4.61 2.12 22.57
C GLY A 307 -3.40 3.01 22.88
N ASN A 308 -2.56 3.31 21.88
CA ASN A 308 -1.30 4.05 22.06
C ASN A 308 -1.27 5.34 21.22
N ASP A 309 -1.55 5.23 19.93
CA ASP A 309 -1.49 6.35 18.99
C ASP A 309 -2.63 7.33 19.20
N GLN A 310 -2.42 8.57 18.77
CA GLN A 310 -3.41 9.63 18.90
C GLN A 310 -3.66 10.34 17.58
N PHE A 311 -4.94 10.62 17.32
CA PHE A 311 -5.38 11.42 16.19
C PHE A 311 -6.22 12.60 16.68
N SER A 312 -6.02 13.76 16.06
CA SER A 312 -6.81 14.95 16.28
C SER A 312 -7.06 15.66 14.96
N ILE A 313 -8.30 16.09 14.73
CA ILE A 313 -8.71 16.94 13.62
C ILE A 313 -9.46 18.17 14.14
N GLN A 314 -9.16 19.33 13.58
CA GLN A 314 -9.85 20.58 13.81
C GLN A 314 -10.25 21.21 12.48
N LEU A 315 -11.52 21.62 12.40
CA LEU A 315 -12.13 22.39 11.32
C LEU A 315 -12.77 23.65 11.93
N GLN A 316 -13.33 24.52 11.09
CA GLN A 316 -14.16 25.62 11.60
C GLN A 316 -15.44 25.08 12.26
N GLY A 317 -15.57 25.28 13.58
CA GLY A 317 -16.77 24.87 14.33
C GLY A 317 -16.88 23.36 14.62
N TYR A 318 -15.85 22.57 14.29
CA TYR A 318 -15.81 21.15 14.54
C TYR A 318 -14.41 20.70 14.97
N SER A 319 -14.34 19.82 15.96
CA SER A 319 -13.08 19.17 16.36
C SER A 319 -13.37 17.79 16.91
N SER A 320 -12.45 16.86 16.66
CA SER A 320 -12.50 15.50 17.21
C SER A 320 -11.08 15.03 17.49
N SER A 321 -10.85 14.42 18.64
CA SER A 321 -9.53 13.92 19.03
C SER A 321 -9.66 12.71 19.95
N GLY A 322 -8.71 11.80 19.91
CA GLY A 322 -8.64 10.69 20.84
C GLY A 322 -7.47 9.76 20.60
N THR A 323 -7.27 8.85 21.55
CA THR A 323 -6.44 7.66 21.36
C THR A 323 -7.15 6.71 20.40
N LEU A 324 -6.39 6.06 19.51
CA LEU A 324 -6.95 5.10 18.57
C LEU A 324 -7.57 3.93 19.33
N ALA A 325 -8.82 3.62 19.02
CA ALA A 325 -9.46 2.41 19.53
C ALA A 325 -9.30 1.22 18.57
N GLY A 326 -8.75 1.47 17.39
CA GLY A 326 -8.24 0.49 16.42
C GLY A 326 -7.50 1.23 15.29
N GLY A 327 -6.51 0.59 14.68
CA GLY A 327 -5.66 1.19 13.65
C GLY A 327 -4.20 1.36 14.07
N ASN A 328 -3.43 2.01 13.19
CA ASN A 328 -2.00 2.28 13.35
C ASN A 328 -1.64 3.62 12.70
N LEU A 329 -0.72 4.38 13.30
CA LEU A 329 -0.07 5.56 12.72
C LEU A 329 1.45 5.35 12.77
N GLU A 330 2.12 5.52 11.64
CA GLU A 330 3.58 5.30 11.54
C GLU A 330 4.27 6.56 11.01
N ILE A 331 5.33 7.01 11.70
CA ILE A 331 6.16 8.14 11.27
C ILE A 331 7.44 7.66 10.60
N HIS A 332 7.67 8.17 9.38
CA HIS A 332 8.80 7.84 8.52
C HIS A 332 9.78 9.01 8.44
N THR A 333 11.02 8.84 8.90
CA THR A 333 12.11 9.85 8.84
C THR A 333 13.42 9.32 8.29
#